data_AF-A0A6G1SED3-F1
#
_entry.id   AF-A0A6G1SED3-F1
#
_cell.length_a   1.000
_cell.length_b   1.000
_cell.length_c   1.000
_cell.angle_alpha   90.00
_cell.angle_beta   90.00
_cell.angle_gamma   90.00
#
_symmetry.space_group_name_H-M   'P 1'
#
loop_
_entity.id
_entity.type
_entity.pdbx_description
1 polymer ?
#
loop_
_entity_poly.entity_id
_entity_poly.type
_entity_poly.pdbx_seq_one_letter_code
_entity_poly.pdbx_strand_id
1 'polypeptide(L)'
;MALVRRQIISTNSDQYRDEEFEPTLNETTIANQTNVRRNNQPGTGNIMMAKPRSSATKSRGSSISNGSRRDSLGDQRDSTTNASSSANYLQQPVCNRFGFIVDNEDSAGNMRNFLNDDLGDDKQSKEQAIAKMLKRERKWLEMIDNWDKWILSKRFEHTKKRCRKGIPSAVRGKAWFYLSGGHISLEKYSKFYEKLEREPGDEQVCDEIRKDIHRQFPNHELFREANGPGQQSLFNVLKCFSIVRKEISYCQGLAPVASILLMNMPPSHAFWSLVAITDHYVPGYYLPGFQAVQLHGRMLFGLLKKHAPVAYRILKKSDIDPVLYMFEWFMCLFVRNLPWATVLRIWDMFLCEGIVVIFKAAIVIVGTTLTNDHKKMDQHDILQLLKNVPESQLQESVFIPKVLKLNLTDKHLKREHSRQLRKKAKGK
;
A
#
# COMPACT_ATOMS: atom_id res chain seq x y z
N MET A 1 -18.27 -7.40 -17.91
CA MET A 1 -17.10 -7.61 -18.80
C MET A 1 -16.73 -6.39 -19.67
N ALA A 2 -17.47 -6.02 -20.72
CA ALA A 2 -17.08 -4.95 -21.67
C ALA A 2 -17.16 -3.51 -21.13
N LEU A 3 -17.95 -3.23 -20.07
CA LEU A 3 -18.11 -1.87 -19.51
C LEU A 3 -17.17 -1.53 -18.35
N VAL A 4 -16.74 -2.51 -17.52
CA VAL A 4 -15.58 -2.34 -16.62
C VAL A 4 -14.31 -2.17 -17.45
N ARG A 5 -14.20 -2.97 -18.54
CA ARG A 5 -13.29 -2.67 -19.66
C ARG A 5 -13.48 -1.24 -20.13
N ARG A 6 -14.66 -0.75 -20.56
CA ARG A 6 -14.86 0.66 -20.98
C ARG A 6 -14.59 1.72 -19.90
N GLN A 7 -14.57 1.47 -18.61
CA GLN A 7 -14.26 2.51 -17.62
C GLN A 7 -12.76 2.62 -17.36
N ILE A 8 -12.07 1.47 -17.39
CA ILE A 8 -10.61 1.35 -17.40
C ILE A 8 -10.02 1.80 -18.74
N ILE A 9 -10.73 1.50 -19.83
CA ILE A 9 -10.37 1.82 -21.21
C ILE A 9 -10.81 3.27 -21.51
N SER A 10 -12.05 3.73 -21.29
CA SER A 10 -12.43 5.10 -21.74
C SER A 10 -11.67 6.26 -21.08
N THR A 11 -11.01 6.07 -19.93
CA THR A 11 -10.09 7.06 -19.35
C THR A 11 -8.66 6.94 -19.90
N ASN A 12 -8.20 5.77 -20.34
CA ASN A 12 -6.81 5.50 -20.75
C ASN A 12 -6.60 4.74 -22.11
N SER A 13 -7.63 4.59 -22.95
CA SER A 13 -7.69 3.53 -23.98
C SER A 13 -6.92 3.69 -25.27
N ASP A 14 -6.44 4.87 -25.61
CA ASP A 14 -5.94 5.07 -26.98
C ASP A 14 -4.42 4.89 -27.06
N GLN A 15 -3.78 4.31 -26.02
CA GLN A 15 -2.32 4.24 -25.96
C GLN A 15 -1.69 2.90 -25.60
N TYR A 16 -2.46 1.89 -25.22
CA TYR A 16 -1.93 0.56 -24.93
C TYR A 16 -2.92 -0.52 -25.39
N ARG A 17 -3.42 -0.38 -26.62
CA ARG A 17 -3.97 -1.52 -27.37
C ARG A 17 -2.81 -2.21 -28.03
N ASP A 18 -2.43 -3.36 -27.49
CA ASP A 18 -2.46 -4.65 -28.18
C ASP A 18 -1.70 -5.65 -27.31
N GLU A 19 -2.47 -6.37 -26.48
CA GLU A 19 -2.26 -7.75 -26.07
C GLU A 19 -3.39 -8.08 -25.08
N GLU A 20 -4.16 -9.13 -25.37
CA GLU A 20 -5.07 -9.69 -24.37
C GLU A 20 -4.25 -10.07 -23.13
N PHE A 21 -4.78 -9.77 -21.93
CA PHE A 21 -4.29 -10.35 -20.69
C PHE A 21 -4.55 -11.86 -20.70
N GLU A 22 -3.71 -12.57 -21.44
CA GLU A 22 -3.26 -13.89 -21.08
C GLU A 22 -2.01 -13.68 -20.22
N PRO A 23 -1.99 -14.19 -18.97
CA PRO A 23 -0.71 -14.41 -18.32
C PRO A 23 0.07 -15.27 -19.31
N THR A 24 1.11 -14.71 -19.93
CA THR A 24 2.05 -15.42 -20.80
C THR A 24 2.82 -16.42 -19.93
N LEU A 25 2.11 -17.49 -19.56
CA LEU A 25 2.68 -18.73 -19.09
C LEU A 25 3.07 -19.47 -20.36
N ASN A 26 4.30 -19.26 -20.83
CA ASN A 26 4.96 -20.31 -21.59
C ASN A 26 4.93 -21.56 -20.70
N GLU A 27 4.05 -22.52 -21.01
CA GLU A 27 3.99 -23.85 -20.37
C GLU A 27 5.37 -24.53 -20.34
N THR A 28 6.29 -24.07 -21.18
CA THR A 28 7.71 -24.44 -21.22
C THR A 28 8.50 -24.11 -19.95
N THR A 29 8.17 -23.06 -19.19
CA THR A 29 8.93 -22.73 -17.95
C THR A 29 8.61 -23.72 -16.81
N ILE A 30 7.39 -24.26 -16.76
CA ILE A 30 7.01 -25.30 -15.78
C ILE A 30 7.55 -26.67 -16.22
N ALA A 31 7.57 -26.97 -17.52
CA ALA A 31 8.09 -28.24 -18.03
C ALA A 31 9.62 -28.37 -17.93
N ASN A 32 10.37 -27.28 -18.08
CA ASN A 32 11.84 -27.31 -18.12
C ASN A 32 12.49 -27.49 -16.75
N GLN A 33 11.80 -27.23 -15.63
CA GLN A 33 12.33 -27.50 -14.28
C GLN A 33 11.99 -28.91 -13.77
N THR A 34 10.95 -29.56 -14.31
CA THR A 34 10.67 -30.97 -14.05
C THR A 34 11.62 -31.93 -14.79
N ASN A 35 12.23 -31.52 -15.91
CA ASN A 35 13.18 -32.35 -16.66
C ASN A 35 14.61 -32.33 -16.11
N VAL A 36 15.02 -31.28 -15.38
CA VAL A 36 16.36 -31.24 -14.74
C VAL A 36 16.44 -32.15 -13.50
N ARG A 37 15.31 -32.47 -12.86
CA ARG A 37 15.27 -33.41 -11.72
C ARG A 37 15.16 -34.89 -12.12
N ARG A 38 14.99 -35.24 -13.41
CA ARG A 38 14.90 -36.63 -13.87
C ARG A 38 16.21 -37.21 -14.42
N ASN A 39 17.24 -36.40 -14.65
CA ASN A 39 18.50 -36.84 -15.28
C ASN A 39 19.72 -36.91 -14.34
N ASN A 40 19.52 -37.24 -13.05
CA ASN A 40 20.62 -37.63 -12.16
C ASN A 40 20.23 -38.87 -11.34
N GLN A 41 20.29 -40.04 -11.99
CA GLN A 41 20.55 -41.31 -11.33
C GLN A 41 21.93 -41.81 -11.78
N PRO A 42 22.88 -42.10 -10.89
CA PRO A 42 24.02 -42.93 -11.23
C PRO A 42 23.64 -44.40 -11.08
N GLY A 43 23.97 -45.18 -12.11
CA GLY A 43 23.76 -46.61 -12.21
C GLY A 43 24.62 -47.43 -11.23
N THR A 44 24.14 -48.66 -11.07
CA THR A 44 24.61 -49.76 -10.21
C THR A 44 26.02 -50.26 -10.49
N GLY A 45 26.75 -50.63 -9.43
CA GLY A 45 27.93 -51.50 -9.45
C GLY A 45 28.15 -52.17 -8.09
N ASN A 46 28.11 -53.51 -8.05
CA ASN A 46 28.25 -54.40 -6.88
C ASN A 46 29.71 -54.52 -6.39
N ILE A 47 29.94 -54.78 -5.09
CA ILE A 47 30.67 -55.94 -4.50
C ILE A 47 30.93 -55.80 -2.96
N MET A 48 30.40 -56.80 -2.22
CA MET A 48 30.81 -57.53 -0.99
C MET A 48 31.21 -56.89 0.37
N MET A 49 30.39 -57.26 1.38
CA MET A 49 30.66 -57.92 2.69
C MET A 49 31.73 -57.39 3.67
N ALA A 50 31.28 -57.00 4.89
CA ALA A 50 31.59 -57.70 6.16
C ALA A 50 30.79 -57.13 7.36
N LYS A 51 30.17 -58.03 8.13
CA LYS A 51 29.64 -57.86 9.52
C LYS A 51 30.82 -58.00 10.51
N PRO A 52 30.77 -57.60 11.83
CA PRO A 52 29.69 -58.02 12.74
C PRO A 52 29.37 -57.21 14.04
N ARG A 53 28.22 -57.61 14.61
CA ARG A 53 27.89 -57.90 16.04
C ARG A 53 27.65 -56.81 17.10
N SER A 54 26.59 -57.12 17.85
CA SER A 54 25.97 -56.55 19.05
C SER A 54 26.77 -56.70 20.34
N SER A 55 26.50 -55.86 21.35
CA SER A 55 25.98 -56.27 22.67
C SER A 55 25.84 -55.10 23.66
N ALA A 56 24.84 -55.20 24.53
CA ALA A 56 24.54 -54.31 25.64
C ALA A 56 25.17 -54.79 26.95
N THR A 57 25.38 -53.93 27.95
CA THR A 57 25.04 -54.17 29.38
C THR A 57 25.29 -52.95 30.28
N LYS A 58 24.49 -52.91 31.38
CA LYS A 58 24.38 -51.95 32.49
C LYS A 58 25.49 -52.08 33.56
N SER A 59 25.71 -51.04 34.38
CA SER A 59 25.86 -51.13 35.86
C SER A 59 25.70 -49.72 36.51
N ARG A 60 24.79 -49.50 37.49
CA ARG A 60 24.96 -49.41 38.98
C ARG A 60 25.98 -48.35 39.43
N GLY A 61 25.83 -47.50 40.45
CA GLY A 61 24.94 -47.26 41.61
C GLY A 61 25.78 -46.38 42.58
N SER A 62 25.24 -45.41 43.33
CA SER A 62 25.08 -45.52 44.80
C SER A 62 24.64 -44.19 45.43
N SER A 63 23.73 -44.30 46.41
CA SER A 63 23.23 -43.27 47.32
C SER A 63 24.13 -43.12 48.55
N ILE A 64 24.20 -41.92 49.15
CA ILE A 64 24.48 -41.73 50.60
C ILE A 64 23.58 -40.60 51.12
N SER A 65 23.03 -40.85 52.31
CA SER A 65 22.07 -40.08 53.08
C SER A 65 22.66 -39.56 54.40
N ASN A 66 21.94 -38.59 54.99
CA ASN A 66 21.66 -38.37 56.43
C ASN A 66 22.34 -37.24 57.22
N GLY A 67 21.45 -36.43 57.82
CA GLY A 67 21.44 -36.03 59.24
C GLY A 67 21.89 -34.59 59.52
N SER A 68 21.40 -33.83 60.52
CA SER A 68 20.30 -33.96 61.50
C SER A 68 20.33 -32.68 62.39
N ARG A 69 19.19 -32.31 63.02
CA ARG A 69 19.02 -31.57 64.31
C ARG A 69 19.07 -30.01 64.32
N ARG A 70 17.97 -29.32 64.70
CA ARG A 70 17.48 -28.84 66.05
C ARG A 70 17.67 -27.31 66.11
N ASP A 71 16.98 -26.43 66.83
CA ASP A 71 15.74 -26.35 67.63
C ASP A 71 15.53 -24.83 67.95
N SER A 72 14.29 -24.43 68.26
CA SER A 72 13.87 -23.34 69.17
C SER A 72 13.85 -21.83 68.79
N LEU A 73 12.61 -21.34 68.65
CA LEU A 73 11.93 -20.16 69.26
C LEU A 73 12.72 -18.93 69.75
N GLY A 74 12.30 -17.74 69.28
CA GLY A 74 12.56 -16.43 69.87
C GLY A 74 11.77 -15.31 69.19
N ASP A 75 10.95 -14.61 69.97
CA ASP A 75 9.98 -13.54 69.67
C ASP A 75 10.67 -12.18 69.39
N GLN A 76 10.16 -11.38 68.44
CA GLN A 76 9.92 -9.91 68.57
C GLN A 76 9.56 -9.20 67.24
N ARG A 77 8.75 -8.16 67.40
CA ARG A 77 7.98 -7.37 66.42
C ARG A 77 8.85 -6.34 65.69
N ASP A 78 8.54 -6.07 64.42
CA ASP A 78 7.93 -4.82 63.93
C ASP A 78 8.26 -4.51 62.45
N SER A 79 7.29 -3.81 61.82
CA SER A 79 7.42 -2.88 60.69
C SER A 79 7.49 -3.41 59.24
N THR A 80 6.33 -3.31 58.57
CA THR A 80 6.10 -2.74 57.22
C THR A 80 6.93 -3.26 56.03
N THR A 81 6.26 -3.94 55.10
CA THR A 81 5.98 -3.42 53.74
C THR A 81 5.17 -4.45 52.95
N ASN A 82 3.94 -4.08 52.57
CA ASN A 82 3.12 -4.82 51.62
C ASN A 82 3.77 -4.72 50.23
N ALA A 83 4.49 -5.76 49.82
CA ALA A 83 4.84 -5.97 48.42
C ALA A 83 3.61 -6.51 47.68
N SER A 84 2.73 -5.60 47.24
CA SER A 84 1.66 -5.91 46.30
C SER A 84 2.27 -6.27 44.96
N SER A 85 2.12 -7.54 44.59
CA SER A 85 2.46 -8.14 43.31
C SER A 85 1.80 -7.37 42.15
N SER A 86 2.55 -6.47 41.52
CA SER A 86 2.13 -5.88 40.24
C SER A 86 2.62 -6.80 39.14
N ALA A 87 1.71 -7.60 38.61
CA ALA A 87 1.92 -8.33 37.37
C ALA A 87 2.21 -7.32 36.25
N ASN A 88 3.44 -7.36 35.72
CA ASN A 88 3.82 -6.67 34.49
C ASN A 88 3.00 -7.25 33.32
N TYR A 89 1.79 -6.75 33.11
CA TYR A 89 1.11 -6.87 31.83
C TYR A 89 1.95 -6.09 30.81
N LEU A 90 2.55 -6.80 29.86
CA LEU A 90 3.21 -6.24 28.69
C LEU A 90 2.28 -5.18 28.07
N GLN A 91 2.64 -3.92 28.25
CA GLN A 91 1.84 -2.78 27.82
C GLN A 91 1.83 -2.79 26.28
N GLN A 92 0.75 -3.26 25.68
CA GLN A 92 0.64 -3.25 24.23
C GLN A 92 0.71 -1.81 23.73
N PRO A 93 1.50 -1.53 22.70
CA PRO A 93 1.67 -0.20 22.15
C PRO A 93 0.35 0.35 21.62
N VAL A 94 -0.02 1.56 22.05
CA VAL A 94 -1.27 2.20 21.66
C VAL A 94 -1.19 2.62 20.19
N CYS A 95 -2.14 2.15 19.39
CA CYS A 95 -2.25 2.48 17.97
C CYS A 95 -3.44 3.41 17.71
N ASN A 96 -3.31 4.31 16.74
CA ASN A 96 -4.41 5.13 16.26
C ASN A 96 -5.45 4.31 15.48
N ARG A 97 -6.57 4.94 15.07
CA ARG A 97 -7.66 4.28 14.31
C ARG A 97 -7.24 3.63 12.98
N PHE A 98 -6.00 3.86 12.57
CA PHE A 98 -5.41 3.40 11.33
C PHE A 98 -4.27 2.39 11.55
N GLY A 99 -4.02 1.96 12.79
CA GLY A 99 -2.99 0.97 13.11
C GLY A 99 -1.57 1.54 13.26
N PHE A 100 -1.39 2.87 13.28
CA PHE A 100 -0.08 3.47 13.56
C PHE A 100 0.14 3.69 15.05
N ILE A 101 1.31 3.28 15.54
CA ILE A 101 1.75 3.44 16.92
C ILE A 101 1.90 4.92 17.24
N VAL A 102 1.52 5.29 18.45
CA VAL A 102 1.63 6.65 18.96
C VAL A 102 2.54 6.65 20.19
N ASP A 103 3.66 7.36 20.10
CA ASP A 103 4.76 7.26 21.06
C ASP A 103 4.55 8.05 22.38
N ASN A 104 3.46 8.81 22.54
CA ASN A 104 3.24 9.66 23.73
C ASN A 104 1.98 9.31 24.53
N GLU A 105 2.11 9.26 25.86
CA GLU A 105 0.99 9.20 26.81
C GLU A 105 0.03 10.39 26.64
N ASP A 106 0.53 11.59 26.30
CA ASP A 106 -0.28 12.77 25.96
C ASP A 106 -1.12 12.59 24.69
N SER A 107 -0.60 11.86 23.71
CA SER A 107 -1.29 11.56 22.46
C SER A 107 -2.26 10.37 22.61
N ALA A 108 -1.98 9.43 23.53
CA ALA A 108 -2.90 8.37 23.92
C ALA A 108 -4.08 8.91 24.78
N GLY A 109 -3.81 9.88 25.66
CA GLY A 109 -4.81 10.65 26.40
C GLY A 109 -5.71 11.46 25.46
N ASN A 110 -5.10 12.12 24.47
CA ASN A 110 -5.85 12.76 23.39
C ASN A 110 -6.63 11.75 22.52
N MET A 111 -6.24 10.49 22.43
CA MET A 111 -6.98 9.49 21.64
C MET A 111 -8.22 8.94 22.34
N ARG A 112 -8.21 8.84 23.67
CA ARG A 112 -9.45 8.71 24.45
C ARG A 112 -10.41 9.89 24.19
N ASN A 113 -9.86 11.06 23.83
CA ASN A 113 -10.61 12.22 23.38
C ASN A 113 -10.85 12.29 21.86
N PHE A 114 -10.11 11.57 20.98
CA PHE A 114 -10.31 11.65 19.52
C PHE A 114 -11.46 10.78 18.99
N LEU A 115 -11.92 9.78 19.75
CA LEU A 115 -13.26 9.24 19.53
C LEU A 115 -14.37 10.25 19.92
N ASN A 116 -14.05 11.26 20.74
CA ASN A 116 -14.94 12.36 21.12
C ASN A 116 -14.78 13.63 20.24
N ASP A 117 -13.66 13.86 19.55
CA ASP A 117 -13.46 15.10 18.77
C ASP A 117 -14.24 15.13 17.44
N ASP A 118 -14.43 13.97 16.78
CA ASP A 118 -15.31 13.87 15.59
C ASP A 118 -16.80 13.84 15.97
N LEU A 119 -17.09 13.61 17.26
CA LEU A 119 -18.42 13.39 17.80
C LEU A 119 -18.56 14.17 19.11
N GLY A 120 -18.93 15.45 19.01
CA GLY A 120 -19.05 16.35 20.16
C GLY A 120 -19.70 15.70 21.39
N ASP A 121 -19.44 16.24 22.59
CA ASP A 121 -19.74 15.63 23.90
C ASP A 121 -21.20 15.21 24.14
N ASP A 122 -22.11 15.60 23.26
CA ASP A 122 -23.49 15.16 23.23
C ASP A 122 -23.64 13.70 22.74
N LYS A 123 -24.17 12.85 23.63
CA LYS A 123 -24.50 11.43 23.36
C LYS A 123 -25.41 11.27 22.14
N GLN A 124 -26.34 12.19 21.91
CA GLN A 124 -27.26 12.12 20.78
C GLN A 124 -26.53 12.35 19.44
N SER A 125 -25.57 13.27 19.41
CA SER A 125 -24.71 13.53 18.25
C SER A 125 -23.81 12.33 17.89
N LYS A 126 -23.27 11.63 18.90
CA LYS A 126 -22.52 10.36 18.74
C LYS A 126 -23.36 9.27 18.08
N GLU A 127 -24.55 9.03 18.61
CA GLU A 127 -25.49 8.01 18.09
C GLU A 127 -25.89 8.30 16.63
N GLN A 128 -26.17 9.56 16.30
CA GLN A 128 -26.51 9.96 14.94
C GLN A 128 -25.38 9.73 13.94
N ALA A 129 -24.13 10.00 14.34
CA ALA A 129 -22.98 9.79 13.47
C ALA A 129 -22.69 8.29 13.25
N ILE A 130 -22.80 7.47 14.29
CA ILE A 130 -22.70 6.00 14.17
C ILE A 130 -23.79 5.48 13.25
N ALA A 131 -25.05 5.89 13.44
CA ALA A 131 -26.16 5.50 12.56
C ALA A 131 -25.91 5.91 11.10
N LYS A 132 -25.36 7.11 10.87
CA LYS A 132 -24.97 7.60 9.54
C LYS A 132 -23.84 6.75 8.94
N MET A 133 -22.85 6.35 9.73
CA MET A 133 -21.75 5.48 9.30
C MET A 133 -22.28 4.10 8.88
N LEU A 134 -23.07 3.44 9.72
CA LEU A 134 -23.68 2.13 9.44
C LEU A 134 -24.59 2.18 8.20
N LYS A 135 -25.34 3.26 8.01
CA LYS A 135 -26.15 3.47 6.80
C LYS A 135 -25.28 3.57 5.53
N ARG A 136 -24.11 4.21 5.62
CA ARG A 136 -23.16 4.30 4.50
C ARG A 136 -22.55 2.93 4.20
N GLU A 137 -22.18 2.17 5.23
CA GLU A 137 -21.62 0.82 5.10
C GLU A 137 -22.60 -0.13 4.43
N ARG A 138 -23.84 -0.20 4.95
CA ARG A 138 -24.91 -1.02 4.35
C ARG A 138 -25.13 -0.68 2.88
N LYS A 139 -25.10 0.61 2.55
CA LYS A 139 -25.24 1.06 1.17
C LYS A 139 -24.07 0.62 0.28
N TRP A 140 -22.85 0.65 0.79
CA TRP A 140 -21.68 0.14 0.07
C TRP A 140 -21.75 -1.37 -0.16
N LEU A 141 -22.19 -2.14 0.84
CA LEU A 141 -22.41 -3.58 0.67
C LEU A 141 -23.45 -3.87 -0.40
N GLU A 142 -24.62 -3.20 -0.36
CA GLU A 142 -25.65 -3.33 -1.40
C GLU A 142 -25.11 -2.97 -2.80
N MET A 143 -24.26 -1.94 -2.88
CA MET A 143 -23.64 -1.55 -4.15
C MET A 143 -22.70 -2.64 -4.68
N ILE A 144 -21.90 -3.25 -3.81
CA ILE A 144 -20.95 -4.32 -4.17
C ILE A 144 -21.70 -5.59 -4.57
N ASP A 145 -22.76 -5.95 -3.86
CA ASP A 145 -23.57 -7.14 -4.17
C ASP A 145 -24.31 -6.98 -5.52
N ASN A 146 -24.46 -5.75 -6.01
CA ASN A 146 -25.07 -5.41 -7.29
C ASN A 146 -24.09 -4.66 -8.21
N TRP A 147 -22.80 -5.02 -8.18
CA TRP A 147 -21.71 -4.21 -8.73
C TRP A 147 -21.92 -3.75 -10.17
N ASP A 148 -22.29 -4.66 -11.07
CA ASP A 148 -22.51 -4.35 -12.49
C ASP A 148 -23.58 -3.26 -12.70
N LYS A 149 -24.63 -3.24 -11.86
CA LYS A 149 -25.66 -2.21 -11.91
C LYS A 149 -25.11 -0.83 -11.53
N TRP A 150 -24.13 -0.76 -10.64
CA TRP A 150 -23.58 0.50 -10.12
C TRP A 150 -22.43 1.05 -10.95
N ILE A 151 -21.69 0.19 -11.63
CA ILE A 151 -20.56 0.59 -12.48
C ILE A 151 -20.97 0.74 -13.95
N LEU A 152 -21.78 -0.16 -14.50
CA LEU A 152 -22.04 -0.19 -15.95
C LEU A 152 -23.22 0.70 -16.39
N SER A 153 -23.84 1.44 -15.46
CA SER A 153 -25.06 2.22 -15.72
C SER A 153 -24.89 3.72 -15.45
N LYS A 154 -25.96 4.49 -15.68
CA LYS A 154 -26.07 5.92 -15.28
C LYS A 154 -25.82 6.16 -13.78
N ARG A 155 -25.75 5.10 -12.96
CA ARG A 155 -25.45 5.16 -11.53
C ARG A 155 -23.97 5.36 -11.20
N PHE A 156 -23.06 5.28 -12.18
CA PHE A 156 -21.64 5.51 -11.92
C PHE A 156 -21.35 6.89 -11.31
N GLU A 157 -22.10 7.93 -11.69
CA GLU A 157 -22.01 9.26 -11.06
C GLU A 157 -22.33 9.22 -9.56
N HIS A 158 -23.23 8.35 -9.13
CA HIS A 158 -23.53 8.15 -7.71
C HIS A 158 -22.39 7.43 -7.00
N THR A 159 -21.76 6.45 -7.66
CA THR A 159 -20.55 5.80 -7.15
C THR A 159 -19.43 6.81 -6.95
N LYS A 160 -19.13 7.65 -7.95
CA LYS A 160 -18.16 8.75 -7.82
C LYS A 160 -18.49 9.69 -6.66
N LYS A 161 -19.74 10.14 -6.54
CA LYS A 161 -20.17 10.99 -5.41
C LYS A 161 -19.95 10.31 -4.06
N ARG A 162 -20.08 8.99 -3.97
CA ARG A 162 -19.83 8.24 -2.72
C ARG A 162 -18.34 8.11 -2.42
N CYS A 163 -17.51 7.79 -3.41
CA CYS A 163 -16.06 7.80 -3.26
C CYS A 163 -15.53 9.18 -2.83
N ARG A 164 -16.06 10.26 -3.41
CA ARG A 164 -15.75 11.65 -3.02
C ARG A 164 -16.23 12.05 -1.62
N LYS A 165 -17.14 11.29 -1.00
CA LYS A 165 -17.59 11.48 0.38
C LYS A 165 -16.78 10.67 1.42
N GLY A 166 -16.04 9.66 1.00
CA GLY A 166 -15.42 8.69 1.91
C GLY A 166 -16.04 7.31 1.77
N ILE A 167 -15.19 6.30 1.59
CA ILE A 167 -15.57 4.91 1.81
C ILE A 167 -15.39 4.63 3.31
N PRO A 168 -16.42 4.12 4.02
CA PRO A 168 -16.27 3.74 5.42
C PRO A 168 -15.20 2.68 5.63
N SER A 169 -14.51 2.72 6.78
CA SER A 169 -13.33 1.88 7.00
C SER A 169 -13.63 0.39 6.90
N ALA A 170 -14.73 -0.06 7.52
CA ALA A 170 -15.11 -1.46 7.56
C ALA A 170 -15.36 -2.10 6.19
N VAL A 171 -15.68 -1.30 5.17
CA VAL A 171 -15.97 -1.80 3.80
C VAL A 171 -14.92 -1.38 2.78
N ARG A 172 -13.88 -0.66 3.19
CA ARG A 172 -12.90 -0.06 2.28
C ARG A 172 -12.14 -1.11 1.48
N GLY A 173 -11.63 -2.15 2.14
CA GLY A 173 -10.94 -3.25 1.48
C GLY A 173 -11.75 -3.88 0.35
N LYS A 174 -13.00 -4.26 0.66
CA LYS A 174 -13.91 -4.85 -0.34
C LYS A 174 -14.23 -3.85 -1.45
N ALA A 175 -14.55 -2.61 -1.13
CA ALA A 175 -14.85 -1.59 -2.14
C ALA A 175 -13.67 -1.33 -3.07
N TRP A 176 -12.45 -1.22 -2.53
CA TRP A 176 -11.22 -1.03 -3.30
C TRP A 176 -10.91 -2.21 -4.21
N PHE A 177 -11.10 -3.44 -3.73
CA PHE A 177 -10.93 -4.65 -4.54
C PHE A 177 -11.88 -4.71 -5.75
N TYR A 178 -13.11 -4.23 -5.57
CA TYR A 178 -14.07 -4.12 -6.66
C TYR A 178 -13.75 -2.94 -7.59
N LEU A 179 -13.39 -1.78 -7.04
CA LEU A 179 -13.02 -0.59 -7.80
C LEU A 179 -11.77 -0.82 -8.66
N SER A 180 -10.74 -1.47 -8.12
CA SER A 180 -9.51 -1.79 -8.85
C SER A 180 -9.74 -2.77 -10.00
N GLY A 181 -10.80 -3.58 -9.93
CA GLY A 181 -11.04 -4.68 -10.85
C GLY A 181 -10.37 -6.00 -10.44
N GLY A 182 -9.69 -6.05 -9.30
CA GLY A 182 -9.01 -7.26 -8.81
C GLY A 182 -9.93 -8.48 -8.67
N HIS A 183 -11.21 -8.27 -8.34
CA HIS A 183 -12.22 -9.33 -8.28
C HIS A 183 -12.38 -10.12 -9.58
N ILE A 184 -12.25 -9.45 -10.74
CA ILE A 184 -12.37 -10.08 -12.05
C ILE A 184 -11.21 -11.05 -12.28
N SER A 185 -9.99 -10.62 -11.94
CA SER A 185 -8.80 -11.46 -12.07
C SER A 185 -8.83 -12.64 -11.10
N LEU A 186 -9.28 -12.44 -9.86
CA LEU A 186 -9.42 -13.53 -8.89
C LEU A 186 -10.46 -14.57 -9.33
N GLU A 187 -11.60 -14.13 -9.88
CA GLU A 187 -12.63 -15.02 -10.43
C GLU A 187 -12.09 -15.84 -11.61
N LYS A 188 -11.34 -15.19 -12.51
CA LYS A 188 -10.74 -15.85 -13.68
C LYS A 188 -9.61 -16.83 -13.31
N TYR A 189 -8.78 -16.48 -12.33
CA TYR A 189 -7.58 -17.24 -11.93
C TYR A 189 -7.66 -17.66 -10.47
N SER A 190 -8.71 -18.40 -10.12
CA SER A 190 -8.90 -18.89 -8.75
C SER A 190 -7.72 -19.73 -8.27
N LYS A 191 -7.33 -19.54 -7.01
CA LYS A 191 -6.19 -20.20 -6.35
C LYS A 191 -4.80 -19.92 -6.97
N PHE A 192 -4.70 -18.98 -7.91
CA PHE A 192 -3.43 -18.72 -8.63
C PHE A 192 -2.39 -18.05 -7.74
N TYR A 193 -2.81 -17.09 -6.88
CA TYR A 193 -1.92 -16.46 -5.92
C TYR A 193 -1.28 -17.47 -4.97
N GLU A 194 -2.07 -18.41 -4.45
CA GLU A 194 -1.62 -19.46 -3.53
C GLU A 194 -0.65 -20.43 -4.22
N LYS A 195 -0.75 -20.61 -5.54
CA LYS A 195 0.25 -21.36 -6.31
C LYS A 195 1.55 -20.55 -6.41
N LEU A 196 1.48 -19.29 -6.81
CA LEU A 196 2.64 -18.39 -6.92
C LEU A 196 3.38 -18.20 -5.61
N GLU A 197 2.68 -18.18 -4.48
CA GLU A 197 3.29 -18.03 -3.16
C GLU A 197 4.28 -19.14 -2.85
N ARG A 198 4.06 -20.35 -3.38
CA ARG A 198 4.94 -21.52 -3.25
C ARG A 198 6.14 -21.48 -4.19
N GLU A 199 6.11 -20.64 -5.22
CA GLU A 199 7.23 -20.48 -6.13
C GLU A 199 8.36 -19.67 -5.46
N PRO A 200 9.63 -20.01 -5.70
CA PRO A 200 10.76 -19.38 -5.01
C PRO A 200 10.97 -17.90 -5.39
N GLY A 201 10.54 -17.48 -6.60
CA GLY A 201 10.88 -16.17 -7.16
C GLY A 201 12.34 -16.09 -7.62
N ASP A 202 12.71 -14.96 -8.24
CA ASP A 202 14.12 -14.67 -8.55
C ASP A 202 14.86 -14.22 -7.27
N GLU A 203 16.05 -14.77 -7.01
CA GLU A 203 16.78 -14.56 -5.76
C GLU A 203 17.23 -13.11 -5.58
N GLN A 204 17.74 -12.47 -6.64
CA GLN A 204 18.20 -11.09 -6.59
C GLN A 204 17.03 -10.15 -6.32
N VAL A 205 15.91 -10.39 -7.00
CA VAL A 205 14.66 -9.64 -6.80
C VAL A 205 14.13 -9.82 -5.39
N CYS A 206 14.15 -11.04 -4.85
CA CYS A 206 13.73 -11.31 -3.48
C CYS A 206 14.60 -10.55 -2.45
N ASP A 207 15.90 -10.45 -2.68
CA ASP A 207 16.80 -9.69 -1.81
C ASP A 207 16.52 -8.18 -1.85
N GLU A 208 16.20 -7.64 -3.02
CA GLU A 208 15.77 -6.23 -3.15
C GLU A 208 14.47 -5.98 -2.40
N ILE A 209 13.49 -6.88 -2.52
CA ILE A 209 12.21 -6.81 -1.81
C ILE A 209 12.45 -6.84 -0.29
N ARG A 210 13.26 -7.78 0.22
CA ARG A 210 13.58 -7.88 1.66
C ARG A 210 14.17 -6.59 2.23
N LYS A 211 15.11 -5.98 1.50
CA LYS A 211 15.72 -4.69 1.88
C LYS A 211 14.70 -3.55 1.95
N ASP A 212 13.66 -3.60 1.12
CA ASP A 212 12.63 -2.56 1.08
C ASP A 212 11.58 -2.71 2.18
N ILE A 213 11.19 -3.94 2.52
CA ILE A 213 10.11 -4.21 3.47
C ILE A 213 10.41 -3.65 4.86
N HIS A 214 11.66 -3.72 5.34
CA HIS A 214 12.02 -3.23 6.67
C HIS A 214 11.79 -1.73 6.88
N ARG A 215 11.78 -0.94 5.80
CA ARG A 215 11.51 0.51 5.85
C ARG A 215 10.07 0.88 5.50
N GLN A 216 9.21 -0.10 5.19
CA GLN A 216 7.81 0.17 4.88
C GLN A 216 6.96 0.25 6.15
N PHE A 217 6.54 1.46 6.48
CA PHE A 217 5.62 1.73 7.59
C PHE A 217 6.02 1.04 8.91
N PRO A 218 7.28 1.23 9.40
CA PRO A 218 7.78 0.53 10.59
C PRO A 218 6.96 0.82 11.85
N ASN A 219 6.26 1.97 11.87
CA ASN A 219 5.41 2.38 12.99
C ASN A 219 3.96 1.86 12.86
N HIS A 220 3.65 1.02 11.89
CA HIS A 220 2.32 0.42 11.73
C HIS A 220 2.28 -0.98 12.35
N GLU A 221 1.23 -1.30 13.10
CA GLU A 221 1.08 -2.56 13.84
C GLU A 221 1.27 -3.81 12.96
N LEU A 222 0.80 -3.75 11.71
CA LEU A 222 0.96 -4.82 10.72
C LEU A 222 2.43 -5.07 10.32
N PHE A 223 3.27 -4.03 10.26
CA PHE A 223 4.62 -4.10 9.65
C PHE A 223 5.76 -3.92 10.65
N ARG A 224 5.47 -3.56 11.91
CA ARG A 224 6.48 -3.29 12.94
C ARG A 224 7.38 -4.49 13.27
N GLU A 225 6.84 -5.70 13.21
CA GLU A 225 7.56 -6.90 13.62
C GLU A 225 8.45 -7.34 12.47
N ALA A 226 9.77 -7.29 12.70
CA ALA A 226 10.75 -7.78 11.74
C ALA A 226 10.50 -9.26 11.44
N ASN A 227 10.31 -9.59 10.16
CA ASN A 227 9.90 -10.93 9.72
C ASN A 227 8.55 -11.43 10.29
N GLY A 228 7.71 -10.53 10.84
CA GLY A 228 6.38 -10.86 11.30
C GLY A 228 5.39 -11.12 10.16
N PRO A 229 4.15 -11.55 10.46
CA PRO A 229 3.18 -11.97 9.44
C PRO A 229 2.86 -10.91 8.38
N GLY A 230 2.82 -9.62 8.75
CA GLY A 230 2.57 -8.55 7.78
C GLY A 230 3.75 -8.28 6.86
N GLN A 231 4.99 -8.31 7.35
CA GLN A 231 6.19 -8.22 6.50
C GLN A 231 6.29 -9.43 5.56
N GLN A 232 5.97 -10.64 6.04
CA GLN A 232 5.91 -11.83 5.20
C GLN A 232 4.82 -11.73 4.11
N SER A 233 3.64 -11.22 4.47
CA SER A 233 2.55 -10.98 3.51
C SER A 233 2.96 -9.97 2.43
N LEU A 234 3.65 -8.88 2.82
CA LEU A 234 4.17 -7.89 1.88
C LEU A 234 5.23 -8.48 0.95
N PHE A 235 6.15 -9.29 1.50
CA PHE A 235 7.13 -10.04 0.73
C PHE A 235 6.44 -10.94 -0.31
N ASN A 236 5.46 -11.74 0.11
CA ASN A 236 4.79 -12.69 -0.78
C ASN A 236 3.99 -11.97 -1.87
N VAL A 237 3.28 -10.88 -1.56
CA VAL A 237 2.57 -10.08 -2.57
C VAL A 237 3.53 -9.52 -3.62
N LEU A 238 4.65 -8.92 -3.21
CA LEU A 238 5.63 -8.33 -4.13
C LEU A 238 6.39 -9.39 -4.94
N LYS A 239 6.75 -10.52 -4.32
CA LYS A 239 7.37 -11.67 -5.00
C LYS A 239 6.43 -12.26 -6.05
N CYS A 240 5.16 -12.50 -5.69
CA CYS A 240 4.18 -13.01 -6.65
C CYS A 240 3.98 -12.03 -7.81
N PHE A 241 3.98 -10.73 -7.52
CA PHE A 241 3.90 -9.69 -8.54
C PHE A 241 5.09 -9.75 -9.50
N SER A 242 6.33 -9.86 -9.01
CA SER A 242 7.53 -9.91 -9.87
C SER A 242 7.60 -11.16 -10.75
N ILE A 243 7.06 -12.29 -10.29
CA ILE A 243 6.92 -13.53 -11.09
C ILE A 243 5.94 -13.32 -12.26
N VAL A 244 4.86 -12.58 -12.02
CA VAL A 244 3.76 -12.38 -12.98
C VAL A 244 3.99 -11.21 -13.95
N ARG A 245 4.72 -10.18 -13.51
CA ARG A 245 5.07 -8.99 -14.30
C ARG A 245 6.58 -8.92 -14.47
N LYS A 246 7.15 -9.87 -15.20
CA LYS A 246 8.61 -10.00 -15.39
C LYS A 246 9.25 -8.76 -16.01
N GLU A 247 8.53 -8.07 -16.89
CA GLU A 247 8.93 -6.84 -17.54
C GLU A 247 9.09 -5.65 -16.58
N ILE A 248 8.37 -5.69 -15.44
CA ILE A 248 8.54 -4.75 -14.33
C ILE A 248 9.54 -5.32 -13.30
N SER A 249 9.51 -6.63 -13.08
CA SER A 249 10.20 -7.31 -11.99
C SER A 249 9.82 -6.66 -10.64
N TYR A 250 10.78 -6.07 -9.93
CA TYR A 250 10.54 -5.28 -8.74
C TYR A 250 11.00 -3.85 -8.92
N CYS A 251 10.12 -2.91 -8.56
CA CYS A 251 10.44 -1.51 -8.45
C CYS A 251 10.09 -1.05 -7.03
N GLN A 252 10.99 -0.31 -6.38
CA GLN A 252 10.82 0.16 -4.98
C GLN A 252 9.55 1.00 -4.77
N GLY A 253 9.00 1.60 -5.82
CA GLY A 253 7.72 2.30 -5.77
C GLY A 253 6.52 1.39 -5.47
N LEU A 254 6.63 0.07 -5.70
CA LEU A 254 5.55 -0.90 -5.48
C LEU A 254 5.31 -1.22 -4.01
N ALA A 255 6.37 -1.23 -3.18
CA ALA A 255 6.28 -1.62 -1.78
C ALA A 255 5.26 -0.78 -0.98
N PRO A 256 5.24 0.57 -1.06
CA PRO A 256 4.21 1.37 -0.41
C PRO A 256 2.79 1.09 -0.94
N VAL A 257 2.66 0.87 -2.26
CA VAL A 257 1.36 0.60 -2.92
C VAL A 257 0.81 -0.75 -2.46
N ALA A 258 1.65 -1.78 -2.37
CA ALA A 258 1.28 -3.08 -1.81
C ALA A 258 0.95 -2.99 -0.30
N SER A 259 1.68 -2.15 0.45
CA SER A 259 1.47 -1.96 1.88
C SER A 259 0.09 -1.38 2.20
N ILE A 260 -0.32 -0.29 1.53
CA ILE A 260 -1.65 0.31 1.76
C ILE A 260 -2.78 -0.65 1.36
N LEU A 261 -2.57 -1.50 0.35
CA LEU A 261 -3.51 -2.56 0.00
C LEU A 261 -3.60 -3.60 1.14
N LEU A 262 -2.48 -4.11 1.63
CA LEU A 262 -2.43 -5.11 2.72
C LEU A 262 -3.02 -4.59 4.04
N MET A 263 -2.91 -3.30 4.32
CA MET A 263 -3.57 -2.68 5.47
C MET A 263 -5.10 -2.68 5.36
N ASN A 264 -5.67 -2.86 4.16
CA ASN A 264 -7.11 -2.80 3.92
C ASN A 264 -7.71 -4.12 3.43
N MET A 265 -6.92 -5.07 2.93
CA MET A 265 -7.45 -6.32 2.36
C MET A 265 -6.46 -7.50 2.51
N PRO A 266 -6.95 -8.76 2.43
CA PRO A 266 -6.09 -9.95 2.52
C PRO A 266 -5.06 -10.04 1.37
N PRO A 267 -3.96 -10.81 1.53
CA PRO A 267 -2.86 -10.86 0.58
C PRO A 267 -3.24 -11.17 -0.87
N SER A 268 -4.11 -12.17 -1.10
CA SER A 268 -4.60 -12.51 -2.44
C SER A 268 -5.35 -11.35 -3.12
N HIS A 269 -6.15 -10.59 -2.36
CA HIS A 269 -6.87 -9.42 -2.88
C HIS A 269 -5.93 -8.25 -3.15
N ALA A 270 -4.93 -8.05 -2.27
CA ALA A 270 -3.91 -7.03 -2.42
C ALA A 270 -3.06 -7.30 -3.67
N PHE A 271 -2.65 -8.54 -3.89
CA PHE A 271 -1.94 -8.96 -5.11
C PHE A 271 -2.73 -8.64 -6.37
N TRP A 272 -3.99 -9.07 -6.47
CA TRP A 272 -4.80 -8.82 -7.66
C TRP A 272 -5.13 -7.34 -7.86
N SER A 273 -5.32 -6.59 -6.76
CA SER A 273 -5.49 -5.14 -6.85
C SER A 273 -4.23 -4.44 -7.32
N LEU A 274 -3.05 -4.88 -6.86
CA LEU A 274 -1.77 -4.33 -7.29
C LEU A 274 -1.58 -4.54 -8.80
N VAL A 275 -1.79 -5.76 -9.29
CA VAL A 275 -1.75 -6.10 -10.73
C VAL A 275 -2.72 -5.22 -11.52
N ALA A 276 -3.97 -5.10 -11.08
CA ALA A 276 -4.95 -4.28 -11.78
C ALA A 276 -4.58 -2.78 -11.78
N ILE A 277 -4.04 -2.26 -10.67
CA ILE A 277 -3.57 -0.87 -10.58
C ILE A 277 -2.42 -0.63 -11.58
N THR A 278 -1.42 -1.52 -11.63
CA THR A 278 -0.27 -1.35 -12.52
C THR A 278 -0.65 -1.41 -13.99
N ASP A 279 -1.60 -2.28 -14.36
CA ASP A 279 -1.98 -2.48 -15.75
C ASP A 279 -2.95 -1.40 -16.26
N HIS A 280 -3.83 -0.91 -15.38
CA HIS A 280 -5.01 -0.15 -15.81
C HIS A 280 -4.99 1.30 -15.38
N TYR A 281 -4.40 1.61 -14.23
CA TYR A 281 -4.39 2.95 -13.66
C TYR A 281 -3.09 3.69 -13.95
N VAL A 282 -1.96 2.97 -13.87
CA VAL A 282 -0.61 3.53 -14.07
C VAL A 282 0.27 2.66 -14.98
N PRO A 283 -0.20 2.35 -16.21
CA PRO A 283 0.57 1.54 -17.14
C PRO A 283 1.94 2.17 -17.42
N GLY A 284 2.98 1.33 -17.35
CA GLY A 284 4.35 1.72 -17.65
C GLY A 284 5.08 2.54 -16.58
N TYR A 285 4.47 2.81 -15.42
CA TYR A 285 5.13 3.56 -14.34
C TYR A 285 6.37 2.85 -13.81
N TYR A 286 6.27 1.54 -13.64
CA TYR A 286 7.31 0.72 -13.00
C TYR A 286 8.25 0.04 -14.00
N LEU A 287 8.10 0.32 -15.30
CA LEU A 287 9.03 -0.17 -16.32
C LEU A 287 10.39 0.53 -16.22
N PRO A 288 11.48 -0.13 -16.63
CA PRO A 288 12.81 0.47 -16.68
C PRO A 288 12.82 1.82 -17.43
N GLY A 289 13.54 2.79 -16.88
CA GLY A 289 13.66 4.14 -17.45
C GLY A 289 12.47 5.07 -17.14
N PHE A 290 11.41 4.61 -16.48
CA PHE A 290 10.33 5.46 -15.93
C PHE A 290 9.69 6.42 -16.94
N GLN A 291 9.60 6.04 -18.21
CA GLN A 291 9.18 6.94 -19.29
C GLN A 291 7.76 7.49 -19.08
N ALA A 292 6.85 6.67 -18.55
CA ALA A 292 5.48 7.08 -18.24
C ALA A 292 5.45 8.17 -17.16
N VAL A 293 6.24 8.01 -16.09
CA VAL A 293 6.32 8.99 -15.00
C VAL A 293 6.95 10.30 -15.50
N GLN A 294 8.04 10.24 -16.27
CA GLN A 294 8.64 11.43 -16.87
C GLN A 294 7.66 12.19 -17.79
N LEU A 295 6.86 11.46 -18.57
CA LEU A 295 5.80 12.05 -19.38
C LEU A 295 4.73 12.72 -18.51
N HIS A 296 4.29 12.05 -17.44
CA HIS A 296 3.33 12.61 -16.50
C HIS A 296 3.88 13.83 -15.74
N GLY A 297 5.19 13.91 -15.49
CA GLY A 297 5.85 15.11 -14.98
C GLY A 297 5.70 16.31 -15.94
N ARG A 298 5.97 16.08 -17.23
CA ARG A 298 5.77 17.12 -18.26
C ARG A 298 4.30 17.50 -18.43
N MET A 299 3.38 16.55 -18.30
CA MET A 299 1.94 16.82 -18.30
C MET A 299 1.54 17.67 -17.09
N LEU A 300 2.01 17.32 -15.89
CA LEU A 300 1.77 18.06 -14.65
C LEU A 300 2.20 19.52 -14.83
N PHE A 301 3.44 19.74 -15.25
CA PHE A 301 3.96 21.09 -15.53
C PHE A 301 3.12 21.85 -16.55
N GLY A 302 2.69 21.17 -17.62
CA GLY A 302 1.82 21.74 -18.64
C GLY A 302 0.44 22.15 -18.11
N LEU A 303 -0.11 21.41 -17.14
CA LEU A 303 -1.41 21.68 -16.50
C LEU A 303 -1.33 22.79 -15.46
N LEU A 304 -0.19 22.92 -14.76
CA LEU A 304 0.05 24.02 -13.80
C LEU A 304 -0.15 25.39 -14.46
N LYS A 305 0.19 25.54 -15.75
CA LYS A 305 -0.03 26.80 -16.49
C LYS A 305 -1.47 27.31 -16.40
N LYS A 306 -2.46 26.41 -16.42
CA LYS A 306 -3.89 26.77 -16.32
C LYS A 306 -4.38 26.79 -14.88
N HIS A 307 -3.95 25.82 -14.08
CA HIS A 307 -4.55 25.56 -12.77
C HIS A 307 -3.81 26.19 -11.58
N ALA A 308 -2.52 26.52 -11.74
CA ALA A 308 -1.67 27.15 -10.75
C ALA A 308 -0.63 28.07 -11.43
N PRO A 309 -1.06 29.16 -12.11
CA PRO A 309 -0.20 29.96 -12.98
C PRO A 309 0.94 30.69 -12.24
N VAL A 310 0.79 30.95 -10.94
CA VAL A 310 1.87 31.51 -10.11
C VAL A 310 2.98 30.47 -9.95
N ALA A 311 2.64 29.28 -9.44
CA ALA A 311 3.58 28.18 -9.29
C ALA A 311 4.25 27.78 -10.62
N TYR A 312 3.49 27.73 -11.72
CA TYR A 312 4.03 27.48 -13.06
C TYR A 312 5.14 28.48 -13.44
N ARG A 313 4.93 29.78 -13.20
CA ARG A 313 5.93 30.82 -13.52
C ARG A 313 7.17 30.70 -12.66
N ILE A 314 7.02 30.37 -11.38
CA ILE A 314 8.13 30.16 -10.45
C ILE A 314 8.98 28.98 -10.93
N LEU A 315 8.37 27.80 -11.11
CA LEU A 315 9.04 26.60 -11.57
C LEU A 315 9.70 26.78 -12.94
N LYS A 316 9.02 27.47 -13.87
CA LYS A 316 9.58 27.76 -15.20
C LYS A 316 10.79 28.70 -15.13
N LYS A 317 10.73 29.74 -14.31
CA LYS A 317 11.82 30.72 -14.18
C LYS A 317 13.05 30.08 -13.54
N SER A 318 12.84 29.19 -12.58
CA SER A 318 13.91 28.48 -11.86
C SER A 318 14.38 27.20 -12.58
N ASP A 319 13.90 26.93 -13.80
CA ASP A 319 14.23 25.76 -14.62
C ASP A 319 14.15 24.40 -13.88
N ILE A 320 13.12 24.23 -13.06
CA ILE A 320 12.96 23.02 -12.24
C ILE A 320 12.22 21.94 -13.02
N ASP A 321 12.91 20.83 -13.27
CA ASP A 321 12.27 19.63 -13.82
C ASP A 321 11.25 19.05 -12.81
N PRO A 322 9.99 18.81 -13.22
CA PRO A 322 8.97 18.18 -12.39
C PRO A 322 9.40 16.90 -11.68
N VAL A 323 10.22 16.07 -12.34
CA VAL A 323 10.68 14.79 -11.79
C VAL A 323 11.41 14.97 -10.45
N LEU A 324 12.06 16.12 -10.22
CA LEU A 324 12.83 16.37 -8.99
C LEU A 324 11.98 16.46 -7.71
N TYR A 325 10.67 16.73 -7.83
CA TYR A 325 9.77 16.83 -6.67
C TYR A 325 8.60 15.85 -6.71
N MET A 326 8.10 15.49 -7.90
CA MET A 326 6.88 14.67 -8.02
C MET A 326 7.12 13.18 -8.23
N PHE A 327 8.37 12.76 -8.48
CA PHE A 327 8.66 11.35 -8.82
C PHE A 327 8.10 10.38 -7.78
N GLU A 328 8.37 10.61 -6.50
CA GLU A 328 7.83 9.76 -5.43
C GLU A 328 6.31 9.84 -5.34
N TRP A 329 5.73 11.04 -5.45
CA TRP A 329 4.28 11.23 -5.38
C TRP A 329 3.52 10.36 -6.38
N PHE A 330 4.06 10.25 -7.59
CA PHE A 330 3.46 9.47 -8.67
C PHE A 330 3.83 7.98 -8.56
N MET A 331 5.09 7.65 -8.27
CA MET A 331 5.53 6.26 -8.13
C MET A 331 4.84 5.53 -6.99
N CYS A 332 4.60 6.23 -5.89
CA CYS A 332 3.97 5.67 -4.69
C CYS A 332 2.52 6.10 -4.53
N LEU A 333 1.91 6.75 -5.53
CA LEU A 333 0.50 7.18 -5.51
C LEU A 333 0.12 7.94 -4.23
N PHE A 334 1.01 8.85 -3.81
CA PHE A 334 0.95 9.66 -2.59
C PHE A 334 0.96 8.90 -1.25
N VAL A 335 1.16 7.58 -1.27
CA VAL A 335 1.08 6.73 -0.07
C VAL A 335 2.07 7.12 1.03
N ARG A 336 3.21 7.71 0.65
CA ARG A 336 4.25 8.17 1.60
C ARG A 336 4.22 9.67 1.88
N ASN A 337 3.39 10.45 1.19
CA ASN A 337 3.56 11.90 1.12
C ASN A 337 2.36 12.69 1.70
N LEU A 338 1.29 12.02 2.07
CA LEU A 338 0.09 12.64 2.64
C LEU A 338 -0.21 12.06 4.02
N PRO A 339 -0.81 12.85 4.93
CA PRO A 339 -1.37 12.32 6.17
C PRO A 339 -2.32 11.15 5.90
N TRP A 340 -2.36 10.18 6.81
CA TRP A 340 -3.00 8.89 6.52
C TRP A 340 -4.50 9.01 6.19
N ALA A 341 -5.22 9.88 6.89
CA ALA A 341 -6.62 10.16 6.58
C ALA A 341 -6.78 10.68 5.14
N THR A 342 -5.91 11.61 4.72
CA THR A 342 -5.91 12.20 3.39
C THR A 342 -5.57 11.19 2.29
N VAL A 343 -4.55 10.33 2.47
CA VAL A 343 -4.21 9.32 1.45
C VAL A 343 -5.37 8.36 1.19
N LEU A 344 -6.07 7.89 2.25
CA LEU A 344 -7.23 7.01 2.08
C LEU A 344 -8.33 7.69 1.25
N ARG A 345 -8.55 8.99 1.45
CA ARG A 345 -9.52 9.76 0.66
C ARG A 345 -9.09 9.95 -0.79
N ILE A 346 -7.80 10.19 -1.04
CA ILE A 346 -7.24 10.23 -2.39
C ILE A 346 -7.42 8.87 -3.08
N TRP A 347 -7.14 7.77 -2.38
CA TRP A 347 -7.27 6.41 -2.92
C TRP A 347 -8.71 6.00 -3.22
N ASP A 348 -9.66 6.35 -2.34
CA ASP A 348 -11.10 6.16 -2.59
C ASP A 348 -11.52 6.79 -3.94
N MET A 349 -11.03 8.00 -4.22
CA MET A 349 -11.32 8.70 -5.47
C MET A 349 -10.49 8.17 -6.64
N PHE A 350 -9.21 7.87 -6.44
CA PHE A 350 -8.29 7.39 -7.48
C PHE A 350 -8.75 6.05 -8.06
N LEU A 351 -9.13 5.08 -7.22
CA LEU A 351 -9.62 3.79 -7.72
C LEU A 351 -10.96 3.91 -8.46
N CYS A 352 -11.72 4.99 -8.25
CA CYS A 352 -12.99 5.22 -8.92
C CYS A 352 -12.89 6.11 -10.17
N GLU A 353 -12.05 7.14 -10.14
CA GLU A 353 -11.96 8.17 -11.18
C GLU A 353 -10.65 8.11 -11.98
N GLY A 354 -9.71 7.25 -11.59
CA GLY A 354 -8.44 7.05 -12.26
C GLY A 354 -7.37 8.09 -11.89
N ILE A 355 -6.33 8.11 -12.73
CA ILE A 355 -5.09 8.87 -12.48
C ILE A 355 -5.29 10.39 -12.38
N VAL A 356 -6.41 10.93 -12.89
CA VAL A 356 -6.77 12.35 -12.77
C VAL A 356 -6.77 12.84 -11.33
N VAL A 357 -7.09 11.99 -10.36
CA VAL A 357 -7.08 12.34 -8.94
C VAL A 357 -5.66 12.61 -8.44
N ILE A 358 -4.68 11.82 -8.87
CA ILE A 358 -3.26 12.00 -8.53
C ILE A 358 -2.75 13.32 -9.11
N PHE A 359 -3.10 13.64 -10.36
CA PHE A 359 -2.79 14.95 -10.95
C PHE A 359 -3.44 16.11 -10.18
N LYS A 360 -4.71 15.96 -9.76
CA LYS A 360 -5.39 16.99 -8.95
C LYS A 360 -4.67 17.22 -7.63
N ALA A 361 -4.30 16.16 -6.92
CA ALA A 361 -3.54 16.25 -5.68
C ALA A 361 -2.20 16.98 -5.89
N ALA A 362 -1.43 16.57 -6.91
CA ALA A 362 -0.14 17.21 -7.24
C ALA A 362 -0.29 18.71 -7.58
N ILE A 363 -1.31 19.08 -8.36
CA ILE A 363 -1.59 20.49 -8.70
C ILE A 363 -1.96 21.29 -7.46
N VAL A 364 -2.77 20.73 -6.57
CA VAL A 364 -3.16 21.39 -5.32
C VAL A 364 -1.92 21.62 -4.45
N ILE A 365 -1.08 20.60 -4.24
CA ILE A 365 0.16 20.72 -3.47
C ILE A 365 1.04 21.84 -4.04
N VAL A 366 1.40 21.75 -5.32
CA VAL A 366 2.29 22.73 -5.95
C VAL A 366 1.69 24.14 -5.92
N GLY A 367 0.38 24.25 -6.16
CA GLY A 367 -0.34 25.51 -6.18
C GLY A 367 -0.52 26.17 -4.81
N THR A 368 -0.63 25.40 -3.73
CA THR A 368 -0.74 25.94 -2.37
C THR A 368 0.61 26.22 -1.75
N THR A 369 1.64 25.44 -2.11
CA THR A 369 3.00 25.64 -1.61
C THR A 369 3.67 26.84 -2.27
N LEU A 370 3.57 26.99 -3.60
CA LEU A 370 4.29 28.04 -4.34
C LEU A 370 3.41 29.27 -4.63
N THR A 371 3.39 30.19 -3.65
CA THR A 371 2.74 31.51 -3.74
C THR A 371 3.66 32.59 -4.34
N ASN A 372 3.15 33.82 -4.48
CA ASN A 372 3.92 34.95 -5.02
C ASN A 372 5.17 35.30 -4.21
N ASP A 373 5.22 34.93 -2.93
CA ASP A 373 6.31 35.26 -2.00
C ASP A 373 7.60 34.51 -2.39
N HIS A 374 7.47 33.37 -3.05
CA HIS A 374 8.57 32.48 -3.42
C HIS A 374 9.17 32.82 -4.80
N LYS A 375 8.77 33.91 -5.47
CA LYS A 375 9.24 34.27 -6.83
C LYS A 375 10.74 34.57 -6.96
N LYS A 376 11.38 34.92 -5.83
CA LYS A 376 12.80 35.27 -5.76
C LYS A 376 13.65 34.15 -5.15
N MET A 377 13.03 33.06 -4.71
CA MET A 377 13.76 31.92 -4.15
C MET A 377 14.55 31.20 -5.23
N ASP A 378 15.66 30.60 -4.82
CA ASP A 378 16.47 29.77 -5.70
C ASP A 378 15.83 28.39 -5.92
N GLN A 379 16.47 27.59 -6.77
CA GLN A 379 15.99 26.24 -7.10
C GLN A 379 16.00 25.30 -5.89
N HIS A 380 16.99 25.42 -4.99
CA HIS A 380 17.12 24.53 -3.84
C HIS A 380 15.97 24.77 -2.86
N ASP A 381 15.71 26.02 -2.51
CA ASP A 381 14.64 26.42 -1.59
C ASP A 381 13.27 25.99 -2.10
N ILE A 382 13.00 26.19 -3.40
CA ILE A 382 11.73 25.78 -4.01
C ILE A 382 11.55 24.26 -3.92
N LEU A 383 12.61 23.48 -4.17
CA LEU A 383 12.56 22.03 -4.05
C LEU A 383 12.36 21.58 -2.60
N GLN A 384 12.98 22.24 -1.63
CA GLN A 384 12.78 21.93 -0.21
C GLN A 384 11.34 22.20 0.22
N LEU A 385 10.73 23.32 -0.21
CA LEU A 385 9.33 23.63 0.07
C LEU A 385 8.38 22.57 -0.49
N LEU A 386 8.62 22.12 -1.73
CA LEU A 386 7.80 21.09 -2.35
C LEU A 386 7.99 19.71 -1.70
N LYS A 387 9.19 19.39 -1.21
CA LYS A 387 9.44 18.11 -0.51
C LYS A 387 8.87 18.11 0.91
N ASN A 388 8.85 19.26 1.58
CA ASN A 388 8.47 19.41 2.99
C ASN A 388 7.23 20.30 3.16
N VAL A 389 6.12 19.90 2.52
CA VAL A 389 4.87 20.66 2.59
C VAL A 389 4.31 20.60 4.01
N PRO A 390 3.93 21.75 4.61
CA PRO A 390 3.41 21.77 5.97
C PRO A 390 2.19 20.85 6.13
N GLU A 391 2.19 20.02 7.18
CA GLU A 391 1.15 19.01 7.40
C GLU A 391 -0.26 19.63 7.52
N SER A 392 -0.35 20.83 8.10
CA SER A 392 -1.59 21.60 8.20
C SER A 392 -2.27 21.87 6.85
N GLN A 393 -1.51 21.96 5.76
CA GLN A 393 -2.05 22.13 4.41
C GLN A 393 -2.52 20.81 3.79
N LEU A 394 -2.00 19.68 4.28
CA LEU A 394 -2.25 18.34 3.77
C LEU A 394 -3.34 17.57 4.55
N GLN A 395 -3.83 18.14 5.66
CA GLN A 395 -4.93 17.56 6.45
C GLN A 395 -6.19 17.35 5.61
N GLU A 396 -6.93 16.27 5.89
CA GLU A 396 -8.08 15.83 5.10
C GLU A 396 -9.10 16.97 4.89
N SER A 397 -9.43 17.67 5.98
CA SER A 397 -10.43 18.75 6.03
C SER A 397 -10.05 19.97 5.19
N VAL A 398 -8.76 20.18 4.93
CA VAL A 398 -8.23 21.32 4.17
C VAL A 398 -7.93 20.92 2.72
N PHE A 399 -7.27 19.77 2.54
CA PHE A 399 -6.72 19.34 1.27
C PHE A 399 -7.79 18.79 0.32
N ILE A 400 -8.66 17.89 0.81
CA ILE A 400 -9.65 17.21 -0.03
C ILE A 400 -10.65 18.19 -0.67
N PRO A 401 -11.18 19.21 0.02
CA PRO A 401 -12.04 20.21 -0.62
C PRO A 401 -11.36 20.94 -1.80
N LYS A 402 -10.07 21.26 -1.68
CA LYS A 402 -9.29 21.89 -2.77
C LYS A 402 -9.16 20.94 -3.97
N VAL A 403 -8.87 19.66 -3.72
CA VAL A 403 -8.80 18.61 -4.75
C VAL A 403 -10.13 18.45 -5.47
N LEU A 404 -11.24 18.42 -4.73
CA LEU A 404 -12.60 18.29 -5.28
C LEU A 404 -13.04 19.51 -6.09
N LYS A 405 -12.64 20.73 -5.68
CA LYS A 405 -12.95 21.98 -6.37
C LYS A 405 -12.19 22.12 -7.70
N LEU A 406 -11.07 21.42 -7.86
CA LEU A 406 -10.25 21.52 -9.07
C LEU A 406 -10.96 20.91 -10.29
N ASN A 407 -11.29 21.76 -11.27
CA ASN A 407 -11.93 21.36 -12.52
C ASN A 407 -10.92 20.75 -13.52
N LEU A 408 -10.41 19.57 -13.17
CA LEU A 408 -9.60 18.71 -14.03
C LEU A 408 -10.38 17.43 -14.35
N THR A 409 -10.32 16.98 -15.60
CA THR A 409 -11.05 15.81 -16.13
C THR A 409 -10.11 14.98 -17.00
N ASP A 410 -10.45 13.73 -17.29
CA ASP A 410 -9.64 12.88 -18.17
C ASP A 410 -9.50 13.47 -19.57
N LYS A 411 -10.51 14.21 -20.05
CA LYS A 411 -10.42 14.95 -21.32
C LYS A 411 -9.29 15.98 -21.29
N HIS A 412 -9.06 16.64 -20.16
CA HIS A 412 -7.92 17.56 -20.00
C HIS A 412 -6.59 16.81 -20.01
N LEU A 413 -6.50 15.67 -19.32
CA LEU A 413 -5.29 14.83 -19.33
C LEU A 413 -4.97 14.31 -20.73
N LYS A 414 -5.94 13.74 -21.44
CA LYS A 414 -5.74 13.24 -22.81
C LYS A 414 -5.25 14.34 -23.76
N ARG A 415 -5.84 15.53 -23.69
CA ARG A 415 -5.41 16.70 -24.48
C ARG A 415 -3.97 17.09 -24.14
N GLU A 416 -3.62 17.09 -22.85
CA GLU A 416 -2.26 17.39 -22.41
C GLU A 416 -1.26 16.33 -22.87
N HIS A 417 -1.63 15.06 -22.76
CA HIS A 417 -0.84 13.93 -23.22
C HIS A 417 -0.51 14.07 -24.71
N SER A 418 -1.51 14.25 -25.57
CA SER A 418 -1.29 14.46 -27.02
C SER A 418 -0.41 15.68 -27.30
N ARG A 419 -0.54 16.75 -26.50
CA ARG A 419 0.31 17.93 -26.62
C ARG A 419 1.78 17.62 -26.32
N GLN A 420 2.06 16.84 -25.29
CA GLN A 420 3.43 16.48 -24.90
C GLN A 420 4.08 15.52 -25.91
N LEU A 421 3.33 14.54 -26.45
CA LEU A 421 3.83 13.68 -27.54
C LEU A 421 4.22 14.50 -28.78
N ARG A 422 3.38 15.46 -29.18
CA ARG A 422 3.67 16.35 -30.31
C ARG A 422 4.91 17.22 -30.10
N LYS A 423 5.25 17.59 -28.85
CA LYS A 423 6.48 18.31 -28.54
C LYS A 423 7.71 17.40 -28.67
N LYS A 424 7.64 16.20 -28.10
CA LYS A 424 8.70 15.18 -28.22
C LYS A 424 9.03 14.88 -29.68
N ALA A 425 8.01 14.71 -30.53
CA ALA A 425 8.19 14.47 -31.97
C ALA A 425 8.86 15.63 -32.72
N LYS A 426 8.81 16.85 -32.17
CA LYS A 426 9.44 18.06 -32.74
C LYS A 426 10.83 18.34 -32.17
N GLY A 427 11.40 17.44 -31.36
CA GLY A 427 12.69 17.63 -30.71
C GLY A 427 12.70 18.77 -29.66
N LYS A 428 11.54 19.07 -29.07
CA LYS A 428 11.35 20.15 -28.08
C LYS A 428 10.94 19.65 -26.71
#